data_AF-A0A2D6P2D1-F1
#
_entry.id   AF-A0A2D6P2D1-F1
#
_cell.length_a   1.000
_cell.length_b   1.000
_cell.length_c   1.000
_cell.angle_alpha   90.00
_cell.angle_beta   90.00
_cell.angle_gamma   90.00
#
_symmetry.space_group_name_H-M   'P 1'
#
loop_
_entity.id
_entity.type
_entity.pdbx_description
1 polymer ?
#
loop_
_entity_poly.entity_id
_entity_poly.type
_entity_poly.pdbx_seq_one_letter_code
_entity_poly.pdbx_strand_id
1 'polypeptide(L)'
;MELKKLIINDIKSKGQEVKVRNMLIKEIIFYSFIVKTFDYELPKIEEVYVKQKIEKYRIQLNEVIKILKDDIYSRRAVIQFDMKDKLPECIESLQFLIRNNNLYCFVNQRSLDVENKLYTDIEIAKEFCNEIEKQLNVKLSYIKFMVNSCHYYLK
;
A
#
# COMPACT_ATOMS: atom_id res chain seq x y z
N MET A 1 13.38 4.30 -21.34
CA MET A 1 13.72 4.52 -19.93
C MET A 1 13.57 3.19 -19.22
N GLU A 2 14.65 2.40 -19.19
CA GLU A 2 14.66 1.06 -18.58
C GLU A 2 14.42 1.18 -17.08
N LEU A 3 13.57 0.30 -16.54
CA LEU A 3 13.36 0.07 -15.12
C LEU A 3 14.73 -0.15 -14.44
N LYS A 4 15.34 0.91 -13.91
CA LYS A 4 16.49 0.81 -13.03
C LYS A 4 16.03 0.15 -11.73
N LYS A 5 16.22 -1.17 -11.69
CA LYS A 5 16.39 -2.05 -10.52
C LYS A 5 15.48 -1.73 -9.32
N LEU A 6 14.20 -1.94 -9.52
CA LEU A 6 13.38 -2.54 -8.46
C LEU A 6 13.90 -3.97 -8.28
N ILE A 7 14.53 -4.28 -7.14
CA ILE A 7 14.61 -5.66 -6.65
C ILE A 7 13.21 -6.00 -6.11
N ILE A 8 12.21 -6.04 -7.00
CA ILE A 8 10.95 -6.72 -6.70
C ILE A 8 11.16 -8.18 -7.11
N ASN A 9 11.69 -8.96 -6.18
CA ASN A 9 11.76 -10.41 -6.33
C ASN A 9 10.32 -10.93 -6.28
N ASP A 10 9.79 -11.39 -7.42
CA ASP A 10 8.43 -11.93 -7.67
C ASP A 10 7.29 -10.93 -7.95
N ILE A 11 7.36 -10.20 -9.08
CA ILE A 11 6.13 -9.81 -9.80
C ILE A 11 5.69 -11.00 -10.68
N LYS A 12 4.90 -11.93 -10.14
CA LYS A 12 4.12 -12.85 -10.99
C LYS A 12 2.86 -12.12 -11.43
N SER A 13 2.93 -11.46 -12.58
CA SER A 13 1.79 -10.76 -13.16
C SER A 13 0.67 -11.75 -13.54
N LYS A 14 -0.54 -11.48 -13.06
CA LYS A 14 -1.79 -12.02 -13.59
C LYS A 14 -2.72 -10.83 -13.77
N GLY A 15 -2.77 -10.25 -14.96
CA GLY A 15 -3.65 -9.13 -15.26
C GLY A 15 -3.99 -9.09 -16.74
N GLN A 16 -5.15 -8.54 -17.07
CA GLN A 16 -5.58 -8.38 -18.46
C GLN A 16 -5.33 -6.92 -18.87
N GLU A 17 -4.56 -6.72 -19.93
CA GLU A 17 -4.40 -5.41 -20.54
C GLU A 17 -5.71 -5.02 -21.25
N VAL A 18 -6.23 -3.83 -20.95
CA VAL A 18 -7.44 -3.31 -21.60
C VAL A 18 -7.15 -1.91 -22.15
N LYS A 19 -7.59 -1.65 -23.38
CA LYS A 19 -7.52 -0.32 -24.00
C LYS A 19 -8.75 0.49 -23.59
N VAL A 20 -8.55 1.52 -22.78
CA VAL A 20 -9.63 2.43 -22.35
C VAL A 20 -9.93 3.44 -23.46
N ARG A 21 -11.19 3.84 -23.59
CA ARG A 21 -11.79 4.61 -24.71
C ARG A 21 -11.07 5.92 -25.10
N ASN A 22 -10.19 6.46 -24.25
CA ASN A 22 -9.46 7.71 -24.51
C ASN A 22 -8.02 7.55 -25.04
N MET A 23 -7.53 6.33 -25.35
CA MET A 23 -6.21 6.06 -25.97
C MET A 23 -4.96 6.65 -25.27
N LEU A 24 -5.10 7.36 -24.15
CA LEU A 24 -4.03 8.02 -23.40
C LEU A 24 -3.62 7.27 -22.12
N ILE A 25 -4.15 6.07 -21.88
CA ILE A 25 -3.87 5.28 -20.68
C ILE A 25 -3.71 3.81 -21.07
N LYS A 26 -2.65 3.16 -20.57
CA LYS A 26 -2.52 1.69 -20.55
C LYS A 26 -2.91 1.20 -19.16
N GLU A 27 -3.80 0.23 -19.10
CA GLU A 27 -4.37 -0.28 -17.86
C GLU A 27 -4.24 -1.80 -17.75
N ILE A 28 -3.85 -2.26 -16.56
CA ILE A 28 -3.80 -3.66 -16.15
C ILE A 28 -4.85 -3.84 -15.05
N ILE A 29 -5.86 -4.66 -15.33
CA ILE A 29 -6.92 -4.97 -14.37
C ILE A 29 -6.45 -6.08 -13.41
N PHE A 30 -6.77 -5.92 -12.12
CA PHE A 30 -6.49 -6.86 -11.03
C PHE A 30 -5.01 -7.24 -10.94
N TYR A 31 -4.17 -6.27 -10.63
CA TYR A 31 -2.75 -6.43 -10.45
C TYR A 31 -2.38 -6.68 -8.98
N SER A 32 -1.39 -7.53 -8.70
CA SER A 32 -0.88 -7.69 -7.34
C SER A 32 0.63 -7.84 -7.31
N PHE A 33 1.29 -7.26 -6.31
CA PHE A 33 2.74 -7.33 -6.12
C PHE A 33 3.10 -7.33 -4.64
N ILE A 34 4.31 -7.78 -4.32
CA ILE A 34 4.82 -7.90 -2.95
C ILE A 34 6.05 -7.02 -2.78
N VAL A 35 6.08 -6.27 -1.69
CA VAL A 35 7.22 -5.45 -1.25
C VAL A 35 7.76 -6.05 0.05
N LYS A 36 8.99 -6.55 0.03
CA LYS A 36 9.69 -7.07 1.22
C LYS A 36 10.66 -6.05 1.81
N THR A 37 11.29 -5.28 0.94
CA THR A 37 12.25 -4.22 1.26
C THR A 37 11.97 -3.05 0.35
N PHE A 38 12.02 -1.84 0.89
CA PHE A 38 11.81 -0.62 0.13
C PHE A 38 12.73 0.48 0.65
N ASP A 39 13.72 0.82 -0.17
CA ASP A 39 14.73 1.83 0.09
C ASP A 39 14.68 2.82 -1.09
N TYR A 40 13.91 3.88 -0.90
CA TYR A 40 13.68 4.92 -1.89
C TYR A 40 13.51 6.25 -1.15
N GLU A 41 14.32 7.24 -1.51
CA GLU A 41 14.19 8.58 -0.97
C GLU A 41 13.04 9.30 -1.68
N LEU A 42 11.94 9.51 -0.95
CA LEU A 42 10.81 10.27 -1.49
C LEU A 42 11.19 11.74 -1.67
N PRO A 43 10.61 12.42 -2.67
CA PRO A 43 10.61 13.87 -2.71
C PRO A 43 9.99 14.44 -1.41
N LYS A 44 10.55 15.51 -0.85
CA LYS A 44 10.08 16.13 0.42
C LYS A 44 8.57 16.40 0.48
N ILE A 45 7.98 16.80 -0.65
CA ILE A 45 6.54 17.06 -0.72
C ILE A 45 5.72 15.80 -0.50
N GLU A 46 6.19 14.65 -0.98
CA GLU A 46 5.56 13.36 -0.77
C GLU A 46 5.77 12.87 0.66
N GLU A 47 6.93 13.10 1.28
CA GLU A 47 7.13 12.80 2.71
C GLU A 47 6.11 13.55 3.60
N VAL A 48 5.86 14.83 3.31
CA VAL A 48 4.86 15.62 4.03
C VAL A 48 3.47 15.00 3.85
N TYR A 49 3.14 14.60 2.62
CA TYR A 49 1.88 13.92 2.32
C TYR A 49 1.72 12.59 3.07
N VAL A 50 2.78 11.76 3.11
CA VAL A 50 2.80 10.50 3.88
C VAL A 50 2.51 10.78 5.35
N LYS A 51 3.22 11.74 5.96
CA LYS A 51 3.02 12.11 7.37
C LYS A 51 1.59 12.59 7.65
N GLN A 52 1.02 13.40 6.76
CA GLN A 52 -0.36 13.86 6.87
C GLN A 52 -1.36 12.68 6.82
N LYS A 53 -1.09 11.65 6.00
CA LYS A 53 -1.94 10.44 5.97
C LYS A 53 -1.87 9.66 7.26
N ILE A 54 -0.67 9.42 7.79
CA ILE A 54 -0.52 8.72 9.07
C ILE A 54 -1.28 9.45 10.17
N GLU A 55 -1.17 10.78 10.21
CA GLU A 55 -1.87 11.57 11.22
C GLU A 55 -3.39 11.56 11.05
N LYS A 56 -3.89 11.68 9.81
CA LYS A 56 -5.33 11.60 9.50
C LYS A 56 -5.94 10.28 10.01
N TYR A 57 -5.24 9.16 9.89
CA TYR A 57 -5.73 7.84 10.28
C TYR A 57 -5.16 7.33 11.62
N ARG A 58 -4.58 8.21 12.45
CA ARG A 58 -3.93 7.86 13.72
C ARG A 58 -4.83 7.10 14.68
N ILE A 59 -6.11 7.47 14.77
CA ILE A 59 -7.08 6.81 15.64
C ILE A 59 -7.28 5.34 15.23
N GLN A 60 -7.50 5.08 13.94
CA GLN A 60 -7.65 3.71 13.43
C GLN A 60 -6.35 2.90 13.59
N LEU A 61 -5.18 3.52 13.41
CA LEU A 61 -3.89 2.87 13.69
C LEU A 61 -3.79 2.44 15.16
N ASN A 62 -4.17 3.30 16.11
CA ASN A 62 -4.18 2.95 17.52
C ASN A 62 -5.16 1.81 17.84
N GLU A 63 -6.31 1.78 17.17
CA GLU A 63 -7.29 0.67 17.28
C GLU A 63 -6.72 -0.63 16.72
N VAL A 64 -6.05 -0.60 15.57
CA VAL A 64 -5.34 -1.76 15.00
C VAL A 64 -4.28 -2.29 15.97
N ILE A 65 -3.45 -1.42 16.53
CA ILE A 65 -2.43 -1.79 17.51
C ILE A 65 -3.10 -2.45 18.72
N LYS A 66 -4.18 -1.87 19.24
CA LYS A 66 -4.94 -2.43 20.36
C LYS A 66 -5.48 -3.83 20.02
N ILE A 67 -6.14 -3.99 18.87
CA ILE A 67 -6.68 -5.27 18.41
C ILE A 67 -5.57 -6.34 18.35
N LEU A 68 -4.40 -6.00 17.82
CA LEU A 68 -3.28 -6.92 17.69
C LEU A 68 -2.56 -7.21 19.02
N LYS A 69 -2.59 -6.27 19.98
CA LYS A 69 -2.14 -6.52 21.36
C LYS A 69 -3.06 -7.50 22.09
N ASP A 70 -4.36 -7.30 21.94
CA ASP A 70 -5.38 -8.11 22.62
C ASP A 70 -5.51 -9.51 21.96
N ASP A 71 -5.41 -9.59 20.64
CA ASP A 71 -5.45 -10.83 19.84
C ASP A 71 -4.48 -10.75 18.65
N ILE A 72 -3.28 -11.28 18.83
CA ILE A 72 -2.22 -11.33 17.80
C ILE A 72 -2.63 -12.10 16.54
N TYR A 73 -3.62 -12.99 16.63
CA TYR A 73 -4.10 -13.79 15.50
C TYR A 73 -5.32 -13.18 14.79
N SER A 74 -5.81 -12.04 15.29
CA SER A 74 -6.97 -11.33 14.74
C SER A 74 -6.86 -11.14 13.23
N ARG A 75 -8.02 -11.27 12.56
CA ARG A 75 -8.19 -10.96 11.14
C ARG A 75 -8.91 -9.62 10.91
N ARG A 76 -9.17 -8.88 12.00
CA ARG A 76 -9.99 -7.65 12.02
C ARG A 76 -9.16 -6.37 12.16
N ALA A 77 -7.83 -6.50 12.23
CA ALA A 77 -6.92 -5.36 12.29
C ALA A 77 -6.85 -4.68 10.91
N VAL A 78 -7.72 -3.70 10.68
CA VAL A 78 -7.90 -3.03 9.38
C VAL A 78 -7.96 -1.51 9.58
N ILE A 79 -7.29 -0.77 8.72
CA ILE A 79 -7.48 0.68 8.52
C ILE A 79 -8.30 0.86 7.24
N GLN A 80 -9.41 1.58 7.32
CA GLN A 80 -10.27 1.93 6.20
C GLN A 80 -10.06 3.40 5.82
N PHE A 81 -9.77 3.64 4.53
CA PHE A 81 -9.56 4.96 3.98
C PHE A 81 -10.89 5.60 3.52
N ASP A 82 -10.95 6.92 3.51
CA ASP A 82 -12.15 7.69 3.18
C ASP A 82 -12.50 7.59 1.69
N MET A 83 -13.62 6.94 1.41
CA MET A 83 -14.13 6.77 0.03
C MET A 83 -15.22 7.80 -0.34
N LYS A 84 -15.62 8.65 0.60
CA LYS A 84 -16.75 9.60 0.43
C LYS A 84 -16.33 11.00 0.02
N ASP A 85 -15.02 11.28 0.01
CA ASP A 85 -14.50 12.58 -0.38
C ASP A 85 -14.69 12.86 -1.88
N LYS A 86 -14.73 14.15 -2.26
CA LYS A 86 -14.82 14.57 -3.67
C LYS A 86 -13.73 13.94 -4.54
N LEU A 87 -12.56 13.71 -3.96
CA LEU A 87 -11.48 12.92 -4.52
C LEU A 87 -11.25 11.72 -3.60
N PRO A 88 -11.88 10.57 -3.87
CA PRO A 88 -11.79 9.41 -3.00
C PRO A 88 -10.37 8.84 -2.99
N GLU A 89 -9.96 8.28 -1.86
CA GLU A 89 -8.65 7.66 -1.71
C GLU A 89 -8.46 6.53 -2.72
N CYS A 90 -7.22 6.35 -3.19
CA CYS A 90 -6.87 5.25 -4.09
C CYS A 90 -6.66 3.96 -3.30
N ILE A 91 -5.94 4.02 -2.19
CA ILE A 91 -5.88 2.95 -1.20
C ILE A 91 -7.23 2.93 -0.48
N GLU A 92 -7.90 1.78 -0.51
CA GLU A 92 -9.20 1.59 0.13
C GLU A 92 -9.01 1.10 1.57
N SER A 93 -8.07 0.18 1.79
CA SER A 93 -7.84 -0.39 3.11
C SER A 93 -6.43 -0.97 3.27
N LEU A 94 -5.96 -1.00 4.51
CA LEU A 94 -4.80 -1.77 4.95
C LEU A 94 -5.24 -2.83 5.95
N GLN A 95 -4.99 -4.11 5.68
CA GLN A 95 -5.22 -5.20 6.63
C GLN A 95 -3.88 -5.72 7.16
N PHE A 96 -3.80 -5.91 8.47
CA PHE A 96 -2.59 -6.36 9.16
C PHE A 96 -2.81 -7.74 9.78
N LEU A 97 -1.83 -8.63 9.62
CA LEU A 97 -1.80 -9.95 10.25
C LEU A 97 -0.44 -10.17 10.91
N ILE A 98 -0.39 -10.80 12.08
CA ILE A 98 0.86 -11.22 12.70
C ILE A 98 0.91 -12.76 12.78
N ARG A 99 1.93 -13.40 12.19
CA ARG A 99 2.13 -14.85 12.27
C ARG A 99 3.60 -15.16 12.53
N ASN A 100 3.89 -16.01 13.50
CA ASN A 100 5.25 -16.39 13.89
C ASN A 100 6.14 -15.16 14.14
N ASN A 101 5.66 -14.19 14.90
CA ASN A 101 6.32 -12.89 15.17
C ASN A 101 6.63 -12.01 13.94
N ASN A 102 5.99 -12.30 12.80
CA ASN A 102 6.13 -11.51 11.59
C ASN A 102 4.84 -10.77 11.26
N LEU A 103 4.93 -9.48 10.96
CA LEU A 103 3.86 -8.62 10.48
C LEU A 103 3.72 -8.75 8.95
N TYR A 104 2.49 -8.88 8.50
CA TYR A 104 2.10 -8.89 7.10
C TYR A 104 1.07 -7.80 6.87
N CYS A 105 1.27 -6.99 5.84
CA CYS A 105 0.33 -5.94 5.45
C CYS A 105 -0.26 -6.27 4.08
N PHE A 106 -1.58 -6.12 3.94
CA PHE A 106 -2.31 -6.31 2.70
C PHE A 106 -2.99 -4.98 2.35
N VAL A 107 -2.59 -4.41 1.21
CA VAL A 107 -3.10 -3.14 0.69
C VAL A 107 -4.14 -3.46 -0.37
N ASN A 108 -5.38 -3.03 -0.16
CA ASN A 108 -6.40 -3.02 -1.20
C ASN A 108 -6.48 -1.61 -1.80
N GLN A 109 -6.35 -1.52 -3.11
CA GLN A 109 -6.28 -0.27 -3.85
C GLN A 109 -7.17 -0.34 -5.09
N ARG A 110 -8.08 0.63 -5.24
CA ARG A 110 -8.97 0.65 -6.42
C ARG A 110 -8.24 1.05 -7.69
N SER A 111 -7.22 1.89 -7.58
CA SER A 111 -6.48 2.40 -8.73
C SER A 111 -5.09 2.86 -8.34
N LEU A 112 -4.10 2.61 -9.19
CA LEU A 112 -2.70 2.96 -8.99
C LEU A 112 -2.12 3.61 -10.25
N ASP A 113 -1.67 4.86 -10.11
CA ASP A 113 -0.79 5.50 -11.09
C ASP A 113 0.65 5.05 -10.81
N VAL A 114 1.17 4.19 -11.69
CA VAL A 114 2.48 3.58 -11.46
C VAL A 114 3.63 4.58 -11.64
N GLU A 115 3.48 5.59 -12.51
CA GLU A 115 4.56 6.55 -12.77
C GLU A 115 4.68 7.55 -11.62
N ASN A 116 3.55 8.02 -11.07
CA ASN A 116 3.55 9.15 -10.15
C ASN A 116 3.18 8.81 -8.70
N LYS A 117 2.62 7.63 -8.40
CA LYS A 117 2.05 7.33 -7.07
C LYS A 117 2.56 6.05 -6.41
N LEU A 118 3.15 5.12 -7.17
CA LEU A 118 3.61 3.85 -6.63
C LEU A 118 4.52 4.02 -5.40
N TYR A 119 5.52 4.88 -5.47
CA TYR A 119 6.47 5.04 -4.37
C TYR A 119 5.84 5.70 -3.14
N THR A 120 5.01 6.71 -3.34
CA THR A 120 4.26 7.35 -2.26
C THR A 120 3.34 6.35 -1.56
N ASP A 121 2.62 5.51 -2.32
CA ASP A 121 1.68 4.52 -1.78
C ASP A 121 2.40 3.40 -1.01
N ILE A 122 3.57 2.97 -1.50
CA ILE A 122 4.44 2.03 -0.76
C ILE A 122 4.88 2.63 0.57
N GLU A 123 5.32 3.88 0.58
CA GLU A 123 5.80 4.50 1.81
C GLU A 123 4.66 4.73 2.82
N ILE A 124 3.45 5.08 2.37
CA ILE A 124 2.27 5.15 3.25
C ILE A 124 2.07 3.81 3.97
N ALA A 125 2.02 2.70 3.22
CA ALA A 125 1.81 1.38 3.81
C ALA A 125 2.97 0.97 4.75
N LYS A 126 4.21 1.32 4.39
CA LYS A 126 5.41 1.05 5.19
C LYS A 126 5.42 1.82 6.50
N GLU A 127 5.05 3.10 6.50
CA GLU A 127 5.00 3.91 7.71
C GLU A 127 3.96 3.38 8.71
N PHE A 128 2.79 2.92 8.24
CA PHE A 128 1.85 2.21 9.12
C PHE A 128 2.45 0.93 9.71
N CYS A 129 3.20 0.15 8.91
CA CYS A 129 3.87 -1.05 9.40
C CYS A 129 4.94 -0.73 10.45
N ASN A 130 5.76 0.31 10.22
CA ASN A 130 6.83 0.74 11.11
C ASN A 130 6.28 1.09 12.51
N GLU A 131 5.15 1.81 12.58
CA GLU A 131 4.49 2.15 13.84
C GLU A 131 4.00 0.90 14.59
N ILE A 132 3.45 -0.09 13.86
CA ILE A 132 2.99 -1.35 14.45
C ILE A 132 4.18 -2.20 14.94
N GLU A 133 5.25 -2.34 14.14
CA GLU A 133 6.47 -3.06 14.53
C GLU A 133 7.07 -2.51 15.82
N LYS A 134 7.20 -1.18 15.91
CA LYS A 134 7.71 -0.48 17.08
C LYS A 134 6.88 -0.75 18.33
N GLN A 135 5.56 -0.83 18.19
CA GLN A 135 4.63 -0.97 19.31
C GLN A 135 4.42 -2.41 19.79
N LEU A 136 4.65 -3.40 18.90
CA LEU A 136 4.37 -4.81 19.16
C LEU A 136 5.63 -5.70 19.17
N ASN A 137 6.81 -5.15 18.88
CA ASN A 137 8.08 -5.87 18.80
C ASN A 137 8.02 -7.07 17.81
N VAL A 138 7.37 -6.84 16.67
CA VAL A 138 7.28 -7.79 15.54
C VAL A 138 8.13 -7.28 14.38
N LYS A 139 8.39 -8.15 13.41
CA LYS A 139 9.16 -7.80 12.21
C LYS A 139 8.29 -7.82 10.96
N LEU A 140 8.35 -6.80 10.12
CA LEU A 140 7.68 -6.75 8.82
C LEU A 140 8.28 -7.83 7.92
N SER A 141 7.41 -8.74 7.45
CA SER A 141 7.76 -9.74 6.44
C SER A 141 7.54 -9.19 5.05
N TYR A 142 6.33 -8.71 4.76
CA TYR A 142 6.00 -8.08 3.50
C TYR A 142 4.75 -7.19 3.56
N ILE A 143 4.66 -6.32 2.55
CA ILE A 143 3.47 -5.57 2.17
C ILE A 143 3.00 -6.11 0.81
N LYS A 144 1.78 -6.60 0.72
CA LYS A 144 1.19 -7.12 -0.52
C LYS A 144 0.13 -6.16 -1.02
N PHE A 145 0.35 -5.60 -2.21
CA PHE A 145 -0.61 -4.75 -2.90
C PHE A 145 -1.55 -5.59 -3.77
N MET A 146 -2.84 -5.29 -3.69
CA MET A 146 -3.90 -5.79 -4.54
C MET A 146 -4.59 -4.57 -5.15
N VAL A 147 -4.39 -4.39 -6.45
CA VAL A 147 -4.75 -3.19 -7.19
C VAL A 147 -5.78 -3.55 -8.27
N ASN A 148 -6.96 -2.95 -8.22
CA ASN A 148 -8.01 -3.25 -9.20
C ASN A 148 -7.69 -2.66 -10.59
N SER A 149 -7.15 -1.43 -10.63
CA SER A 149 -6.79 -0.70 -11.86
C SER A 149 -5.36 -0.16 -11.75
N CYS A 150 -4.39 -0.85 -12.34
CA CYS A 150 -3.01 -0.39 -12.39
C CYS A 150 -2.76 0.27 -13.74
N HIS A 151 -2.36 1.55 -13.78
CA HIS A 151 -2.31 2.29 -15.03
C HIS A 151 -1.08 3.19 -15.20
N TYR A 152 -0.78 3.47 -16.47
CA TYR A 152 0.22 4.41 -16.94
C TYR A 152 -0.44 5.41 -17.89
N TYR A 153 -0.13 6.69 -17.71
CA TYR A 153 -0.52 7.74 -18.66
C TYR A 153 0.44 7.74 -19.85
N LEU A 154 -0.11 7.60 -21.06
CA LEU A 154 0.61 7.77 -22.30
C LEU A 154 0.70 9.27 -22.58
N LYS A 155 1.93 9.79 -22.57
CA LYS A 155 2.24 11.16 -22.97
C LYS A 155 2.06 11.35 -24.47
#